data_AF-A0A9X3X6F9-F1
#
_entry.id   AF-A0A9X3X6F9-F1
#
_cell.length_a   1.000
_cell.length_b   1.000
_cell.length_c   1.000
_cell.angle_alpha   90.00
_cell.angle_beta   90.00
_cell.angle_gamma   90.00
#
_symmetry.space_group_name_H-M   'P 1'
#
loop_
_entity.id
_entity.type
_entity.pdbx_description
1 polymer ?
#
loop_
_entity_poly.entity_id
_entity_poly.type
_entity_poly.pdbx_seq_one_letter_code
_entity_poly.pdbx_strand_id
1 'polypeptide(L)'
;MNEPQEPGNPEPRILAAWREWLGALANDADAALAAADVYAGLAPEARDAWLDALAEDAPGLSVPLVALYAPLLAVEADPERRARMEAAIVLGDTSAWRGRPIRALSGMARGGARVVALVQPVYLRFVRVLWCRYLPDEGFFWARHDCLLSEGDAPRNGAVVDGVLLETTPLTPVVEELAHAILAHRRRGGELPASLREFADLFDADFEAIDDPR
;
A
#
# COMPACT_ATOMS: atom_id res chain seq x y z
N MET A 1 -44.85 -14.69 -18.10
CA MET A 1 -45.19 -13.70 -17.07
C MET A 1 -44.41 -14.15 -15.85
N ASN A 2 -43.31 -13.44 -15.55
CA ASN A 2 -42.33 -13.83 -14.53
C ASN A 2 -42.86 -13.59 -13.12
N GLU A 3 -42.48 -14.45 -12.18
CA GLU A 3 -42.14 -13.95 -10.85
C GLU A 3 -40.63 -13.70 -10.81
N PRO A 4 -40.18 -12.47 -10.48
CA PRO A 4 -38.79 -12.24 -10.15
C PRO A 4 -38.52 -12.94 -8.81
N GLN A 5 -37.60 -13.89 -8.81
CA GLN A 5 -37.13 -14.55 -7.61
C GLN A 5 -36.41 -13.48 -6.77
N GLU A 6 -37.02 -13.04 -5.66
CA GLU A 6 -36.36 -12.13 -4.72
C GLU A 6 -35.03 -12.75 -4.28
N PRO A 7 -33.92 -11.98 -4.21
CA PRO A 7 -32.67 -12.50 -3.70
C PRO A 7 -32.89 -12.94 -2.25
N GLY A 8 -32.98 -14.25 -2.05
CA GLY A 8 -33.23 -14.84 -0.74
C GLY A 8 -32.14 -14.40 0.24
N ASN A 9 -32.55 -13.93 1.41
CA ASN A 9 -31.64 -13.53 2.48
C ASN A 9 -30.63 -14.66 2.74
N PRO A 10 -29.30 -14.41 2.70
CA PRO A 10 -28.30 -15.45 2.85
C PRO A 10 -28.48 -16.25 4.14
N GLU A 11 -28.25 -17.56 4.07
CA GLU A 11 -28.42 -18.46 5.22
C GLU A 11 -27.54 -17.98 6.41
N PRO A 12 -28.06 -17.99 7.66
CA PRO A 12 -27.32 -17.48 8.82
C PRO A 12 -25.94 -18.11 9.02
N ARG A 13 -25.77 -19.39 8.63
CA ARG A 13 -24.49 -20.10 8.70
C ARG A 13 -23.46 -19.56 7.70
N ILE A 14 -23.92 -19.16 6.51
CA ILE A 14 -23.06 -18.58 5.47
C ILE A 14 -22.57 -17.20 5.93
N LEU A 15 -23.47 -16.39 6.48
CA LEU A 15 -23.11 -15.09 7.07
C LEU A 15 -22.13 -15.23 8.24
N ALA A 16 -22.32 -16.23 9.11
CA ALA A 16 -21.38 -16.50 10.21
C ALA A 16 -19.99 -16.89 9.70
N ALA A 17 -19.91 -17.80 8.73
CA ALA A 17 -18.64 -18.21 8.13
C ALA A 17 -17.94 -17.06 7.39
N TRP A 18 -18.71 -16.23 6.69
CA TRP A 18 -18.21 -15.00 6.05
C TRP A 18 -17.58 -14.06 7.08
N ARG A 19 -18.30 -13.74 8.17
CA ARG A 19 -17.80 -12.84 9.21
C ARG A 19 -16.60 -13.41 9.97
N GLU A 20 -16.58 -14.71 10.21
CA GLU A 20 -15.43 -15.40 10.80
C GLU A 20 -14.21 -15.31 9.88
N TRP A 21 -14.38 -15.52 8.58
CA TRP A 21 -13.31 -15.37 7.60
C TRP A 21 -12.80 -13.93 7.50
N LEU A 22 -13.70 -12.93 7.50
CA LEU A 22 -13.31 -11.52 7.57
C LEU A 22 -12.55 -11.19 8.86
N GLY A 23 -12.94 -11.83 9.98
CA GLY A 23 -12.22 -11.76 11.25
C GLY A 23 -10.78 -12.29 11.16
N ALA A 24 -10.60 -13.41 10.45
CA ALA A 24 -9.29 -14.02 10.24
C ALA A 24 -8.35 -13.11 9.44
N LEU A 25 -8.89 -12.31 8.51
CA LEU A 25 -8.08 -11.39 7.69
C LEU A 25 -7.20 -10.50 8.55
N ALA A 26 -7.64 -10.12 9.76
CA ALA A 26 -6.97 -9.27 10.75
C ALA A 26 -5.65 -9.81 11.33
N ASN A 27 -5.48 -11.13 11.33
CA ASN A 27 -4.40 -11.79 12.07
C ASN A 27 -3.74 -12.95 11.31
N ASP A 28 -4.34 -13.40 10.20
CA ASP A 28 -3.86 -14.52 9.40
C ASP A 28 -3.46 -14.05 7.98
N ALA A 29 -2.16 -14.11 7.70
CA ALA A 29 -1.61 -13.70 6.42
C ALA A 29 -2.01 -14.63 5.27
N ASP A 30 -2.23 -15.91 5.53
CA ASP A 30 -2.65 -16.86 4.50
C ASP A 30 -4.13 -16.67 4.19
N ALA A 31 -4.96 -16.34 5.19
CA ALA A 31 -6.35 -15.93 4.97
C ALA A 31 -6.44 -14.66 4.11
N ALA A 32 -5.58 -13.68 4.40
CA ALA A 32 -5.48 -12.45 3.63
C ALA A 32 -5.03 -12.69 2.18
N LEU A 33 -4.00 -13.50 1.96
CA LEU A 33 -3.55 -13.86 0.61
C LEU A 33 -4.62 -14.64 -0.17
N ALA A 34 -5.29 -15.59 0.48
CA ALA A 34 -6.40 -16.31 -0.13
C ALA A 34 -7.56 -15.37 -0.51
N ALA A 35 -7.86 -14.35 0.30
CA ALA A 35 -8.87 -13.33 -0.06
C ALA A 35 -8.45 -12.52 -1.30
N ALA A 36 -7.18 -12.13 -1.39
CA ALA A 36 -6.64 -11.46 -2.56
C ALA A 36 -6.76 -12.34 -3.83
N ASP A 37 -6.39 -13.62 -3.74
CA ASP A 37 -6.47 -14.56 -4.85
C ASP A 37 -7.91 -14.79 -5.32
N VAL A 38 -8.84 -14.99 -4.37
CA VAL A 38 -10.28 -15.14 -4.69
C VAL A 38 -10.80 -13.90 -5.39
N TYR A 39 -10.53 -12.71 -4.84
CA TYR A 39 -10.97 -11.44 -5.40
C TYR A 39 -10.37 -11.18 -6.80
N ALA A 40 -9.09 -11.49 -7.00
CA ALA A 40 -8.42 -11.35 -8.29
C ALA A 40 -9.08 -12.21 -9.38
N GLY A 41 -9.61 -13.38 -9.02
CA GLY A 41 -10.34 -14.28 -9.91
C GLY A 41 -11.76 -13.82 -10.29
N LEU A 42 -12.32 -12.80 -9.63
CA LEU A 42 -13.67 -12.33 -9.88
C LEU A 42 -13.76 -11.43 -11.13
N ALA A 43 -14.90 -11.54 -11.82
CA ALA A 43 -15.31 -10.58 -12.84
C ALA A 43 -15.57 -9.19 -12.22
N PRO A 44 -15.49 -8.09 -13.00
CA PRO A 44 -15.64 -6.73 -12.47
C PRO A 44 -16.91 -6.51 -11.65
N GLU A 45 -18.06 -7.00 -12.10
CA GLU A 45 -19.35 -6.81 -11.41
C GLU A 45 -19.39 -7.56 -10.07
N ALA A 46 -18.73 -8.73 -10.01
CA ALA A 46 -18.61 -9.50 -8.77
C ALA A 46 -17.65 -8.85 -7.77
N ARG A 47 -16.63 -8.14 -8.25
CA ARG A 47 -15.76 -7.32 -7.38
C ARG A 47 -16.52 -6.14 -6.78
N ASP A 48 -17.36 -5.48 -7.56
CA ASP A 48 -18.20 -4.38 -7.04
C ASP A 48 -19.18 -4.88 -5.98
N ALA A 49 -19.86 -6.00 -6.25
CA ALA A 49 -20.75 -6.64 -5.27
C ALA A 49 -20.02 -7.08 -3.99
N TRP A 50 -18.77 -7.55 -4.10
CA TRP A 50 -17.92 -7.86 -2.95
C TRP A 50 -17.62 -6.61 -2.11
N LEU A 51 -17.25 -5.50 -2.76
CA LEU A 51 -16.96 -4.23 -2.07
C LEU A 51 -18.21 -3.63 -1.42
N ASP A 52 -19.39 -3.81 -2.02
CA ASP A 52 -20.66 -3.41 -1.43
C ASP A 52 -20.99 -4.23 -0.17
N ALA A 53 -20.84 -5.56 -0.24
CA ALA A 53 -21.03 -6.43 0.91
C ALA A 53 -20.06 -6.10 2.07
N LEU A 54 -18.79 -5.81 1.75
CA LEU A 54 -17.83 -5.36 2.77
C LEU A 54 -18.22 -4.03 3.40
N ALA A 55 -18.68 -3.06 2.60
CA ALA A 55 -19.12 -1.77 3.13
C ALA A 55 -20.33 -1.89 4.07
N GLU A 56 -21.23 -2.85 3.80
CA GLU A 56 -22.39 -3.15 4.63
C GLU A 56 -22.00 -3.87 5.94
N ASP A 57 -21.14 -4.89 5.87
CA ASP A 57 -20.80 -5.71 7.02
C ASP A 57 -19.69 -5.11 7.91
N ALA A 58 -18.76 -4.32 7.35
CA ALA A 58 -17.60 -3.80 8.08
C ALA A 58 -17.94 -3.05 9.38
N PRO A 59 -18.98 -2.20 9.48
CA PRO A 59 -19.34 -1.54 10.73
C PRO A 59 -19.74 -2.50 11.86
N GLY A 60 -20.20 -3.72 11.51
CA GLY A 60 -20.57 -4.76 12.46
C GLY A 60 -19.40 -5.66 12.90
N LEU A 61 -18.21 -5.46 12.33
CA LEU A 61 -17.03 -6.27 12.58
C LEU A 61 -16.04 -5.51 13.46
N SER A 62 -15.41 -6.22 14.40
CA SER A 62 -14.28 -5.69 15.17
C SER A 62 -12.95 -5.79 14.40
N VAL A 63 -12.99 -5.63 13.07
CA VAL A 63 -11.86 -5.82 12.16
C VAL A 63 -11.43 -4.47 11.61
N PRO A 64 -10.14 -4.09 11.71
CA PRO A 64 -9.66 -2.85 11.11
C PRO A 64 -9.93 -2.83 9.59
N LEU A 65 -10.37 -1.70 9.05
CA LEU A 65 -10.69 -1.59 7.61
C LEU A 65 -9.49 -1.91 6.71
N VAL A 66 -8.27 -1.62 7.16
CA VAL A 66 -7.07 -2.05 6.42
C VAL A 66 -6.99 -3.56 6.26
N ALA A 67 -7.44 -4.35 7.23
CA ALA A 67 -7.35 -5.80 7.15
C ALA A 67 -8.34 -6.35 6.12
N LEU A 68 -9.49 -5.70 5.98
CA LEU A 68 -10.52 -6.07 5.01
C LEU A 68 -10.10 -5.67 3.58
N TYR A 69 -9.55 -4.46 3.42
CA TYR A 69 -9.31 -3.87 2.10
C TYR A 69 -7.88 -4.02 1.58
N ALA A 70 -6.87 -4.17 2.44
CA ALA A 70 -5.47 -4.30 1.99
C ALA A 70 -5.23 -5.48 1.04
N PRO A 71 -5.79 -6.67 1.29
CA PRO A 71 -5.59 -7.79 0.39
C PRO A 71 -6.21 -7.56 -0.98
N LEU A 72 -7.37 -6.91 -1.03
CA LEU A 72 -8.06 -6.61 -2.27
C LEU A 72 -7.33 -5.52 -3.06
N LEU A 73 -6.85 -4.48 -2.36
CA LEU A 73 -6.10 -3.39 -2.98
C LEU A 73 -4.78 -3.86 -3.61
N ALA A 74 -4.19 -4.95 -3.10
CA ALA A 74 -2.95 -5.51 -3.64
C ALA A 74 -3.07 -6.08 -5.05
N VAL A 75 -4.28 -6.47 -5.45
CA VAL A 75 -4.57 -7.13 -6.74
C VAL A 75 -5.51 -6.32 -7.63
N GLU A 76 -6.04 -5.20 -7.13
CA GLU A 76 -6.94 -4.34 -7.90
C GLU A 76 -6.16 -3.35 -8.78
N ALA A 77 -6.51 -3.35 -10.07
CA ALA A 77 -5.91 -2.49 -11.10
C ALA A 77 -6.82 -1.32 -11.49
N ASP A 78 -8.13 -1.44 -11.26
CA ASP A 78 -9.10 -0.40 -11.56
C ASP A 78 -8.94 0.81 -10.61
N PRO A 79 -8.66 2.01 -11.14
CA PRO A 79 -8.35 3.17 -10.31
C PRO A 79 -9.54 3.64 -9.45
N GLU A 80 -10.79 3.46 -9.90
CA GLU A 80 -11.96 3.89 -9.16
C GLU A 80 -12.22 2.99 -7.94
N ARG A 81 -12.15 1.67 -8.12
CA ARG A 81 -12.22 0.70 -7.01
C ARG A 81 -11.08 0.88 -6.02
N ARG A 82 -9.86 1.10 -6.51
CA ARG A 82 -8.71 1.40 -5.64
C ARG A 82 -8.96 2.64 -4.78
N ALA A 83 -9.38 3.75 -5.40
CA ALA A 83 -9.66 4.99 -4.68
C ALA A 83 -10.78 4.81 -3.63
N ARG A 84 -11.82 4.02 -3.95
CA ARG A 84 -12.89 3.66 -2.99
C ARG A 84 -12.34 2.93 -1.76
N MET A 85 -11.49 1.92 -1.97
CA MET A 85 -10.89 1.15 -0.88
C MET A 85 -9.90 1.99 -0.05
N GLU A 86 -9.04 2.78 -0.70
CA GLU A 86 -8.09 3.68 -0.05
C GLU A 86 -8.81 4.71 0.83
N ALA A 87 -9.90 5.31 0.34
CA ALA A 87 -10.73 6.22 1.12
C ALA A 87 -11.33 5.54 2.38
N ALA A 88 -11.80 4.29 2.26
CA ALA A 88 -12.30 3.54 3.41
C ALA A 88 -11.22 3.28 4.46
N ILE A 89 -9.99 2.94 4.03
CA ILE A 89 -8.86 2.71 4.94
C ILE A 89 -8.47 4.01 5.67
N VAL A 90 -8.40 5.15 4.97
CA VAL A 90 -8.05 6.45 5.54
C VAL A 90 -9.08 6.93 6.56
N LEU A 91 -10.36 6.64 6.34
CA LEU A 91 -11.42 6.91 7.31
C LEU A 91 -11.33 6.01 8.57
N GLY A 92 -10.59 4.89 8.49
CA GLY A 92 -10.32 3.99 9.61
C GLY A 92 -9.10 4.38 10.45
N ASP A 93 -8.90 3.68 11.58
CA ASP A 93 -7.73 3.89 12.44
C ASP A 93 -6.46 3.25 11.83
N THR A 94 -5.46 4.09 11.55
CA THR A 94 -4.18 3.74 10.91
C THR A 94 -3.04 3.46 11.89
N SER A 95 -3.30 3.59 13.20
CA SER A 95 -2.27 3.57 14.24
C SER A 95 -1.66 2.19 14.52
N ALA A 96 -2.38 1.11 14.23
CA ALA A 96 -2.00 -0.27 14.58
C ALA A 96 -0.83 -0.86 13.75
N TRP A 97 -0.25 -0.11 12.82
CA TRP A 97 0.57 -0.63 11.71
C TRP A 97 2.07 -0.34 11.85
N ARG A 98 2.44 0.48 12.83
CA ARG A 98 3.80 1.03 12.97
C ARG A 98 4.67 0.10 13.82
N GLY A 99 5.29 -0.92 13.22
CA GLY A 99 6.16 -1.82 13.98
C GLY A 99 7.32 -2.50 13.24
N ARG A 100 7.31 -2.53 11.90
CA ARG A 100 8.39 -3.16 11.12
C ARG A 100 9.25 -2.11 10.41
N PRO A 101 10.57 -2.32 10.30
CA PRO A 101 11.48 -1.34 9.72
C PRO A 101 11.25 -1.16 8.22
N ILE A 102 11.44 0.07 7.77
CA ILE A 102 11.36 0.46 6.36
C ILE A 102 12.64 0.03 5.65
N ARG A 103 12.49 -0.54 4.45
CA ARG A 103 13.62 -0.93 3.61
C ARG A 103 13.82 0.09 2.50
N ALA A 104 15.05 0.53 2.31
CA ALA A 104 15.42 1.39 1.20
C ALA A 104 16.25 0.62 0.16
N LEU A 105 15.89 0.79 -1.10
CA LEU A 105 16.66 0.34 -2.26
C LEU A 105 17.03 1.57 -3.08
N SER A 106 18.27 1.69 -3.51
CA SER A 106 18.74 2.83 -4.30
C SER A 106 19.65 2.37 -5.43
N GLY A 107 19.61 3.10 -6.54
CA GLY A 107 20.49 2.92 -7.68
C GLY A 107 20.75 4.25 -8.38
N MET A 108 21.76 4.28 -9.24
CA MET A 108 22.14 5.49 -9.98
C MET A 108 22.16 5.21 -11.49
N ALA A 109 21.46 6.05 -12.25
CA ALA A 109 21.48 6.03 -13.71
C ALA A 109 22.76 6.69 -14.26
N ARG A 110 23.07 6.43 -15.54
CA ARG A 110 24.26 6.97 -16.24
C ARG A 110 24.33 8.50 -16.40
N GLY A 111 23.38 9.24 -15.85
CA GLY A 111 23.36 10.72 -15.83
C GLY A 111 23.31 11.32 -14.42
N GLY A 112 23.63 10.54 -13.39
CA GLY A 112 23.59 11.01 -11.99
C GLY A 112 22.20 11.01 -11.35
N ALA A 113 21.14 10.75 -12.13
CA ALA A 113 19.79 10.59 -11.59
C ALA A 113 19.73 9.36 -10.67
N ARG A 114 19.14 9.55 -9.50
CA ARG A 114 18.85 8.52 -8.50
C ARG A 114 17.51 7.87 -8.79
N VAL A 115 17.46 6.56 -8.60
CA VAL A 115 16.21 5.79 -8.58
C VAL A 115 16.14 5.11 -7.22
N VAL A 116 15.05 5.35 -6.49
CA VAL A 116 14.86 4.86 -5.12
C VAL A 116 13.52 4.14 -5.01
N ALA A 117 13.51 3.07 -4.23
CA ALA A 117 12.30 2.44 -3.71
C ALA A 117 12.34 2.39 -2.18
N LEU A 118 11.38 3.03 -1.50
CA LEU A 118 11.18 2.87 -0.06
C LEU A 118 10.03 1.91 0.18
N VAL A 119 10.29 0.77 0.81
CA VAL A 119 9.31 -0.26 1.11
C VAL A 119 8.98 -0.21 2.60
N GLN A 120 7.77 0.24 2.92
CA GLN A 120 7.28 0.36 4.30
C GLN A 120 6.21 -0.70 4.55
N PRO A 121 6.38 -1.56 5.56
CA PRO A 121 5.33 -2.48 5.98
C PRO A 121 4.08 -1.71 6.45
N VAL A 122 2.92 -2.20 6.04
CA VAL A 122 1.62 -1.59 6.42
C VAL A 122 0.80 -2.59 7.22
N TYR A 123 0.67 -3.82 6.75
CA TYR A 123 -0.28 -4.74 7.35
C TYR A 123 0.07 -6.19 7.05
N LEU A 124 0.29 -7.03 8.07
CA LEU A 124 0.76 -8.42 7.89
C LEU A 124 1.93 -8.51 6.87
N ARG A 125 1.66 -9.08 5.69
CA ARG A 125 2.59 -9.23 4.57
C ARG A 125 2.36 -8.21 3.45
N PHE A 126 1.59 -7.17 3.68
CA PHE A 126 1.38 -6.04 2.76
C PHE A 126 2.30 -4.87 3.11
N VAL A 127 2.81 -4.23 2.07
CA VAL A 127 3.72 -3.09 2.13
C VAL A 127 3.22 -1.97 1.23
N ARG A 128 3.55 -0.74 1.57
CA ARG A 128 3.50 0.39 0.64
C ARG A 128 4.88 0.65 0.07
N VAL A 129 4.95 1.05 -1.20
CA VAL A 129 6.21 1.34 -1.87
C VAL A 129 6.19 2.73 -2.46
N LEU A 130 7.10 3.60 -2.04
CA LEU A 130 7.38 4.87 -2.71
C LEU A 130 8.48 4.64 -3.73
N TRP A 131 8.23 5.00 -4.98
CA TRP A 131 9.21 5.01 -6.04
C TRP A 131 9.51 6.45 -6.43
N CYS A 132 10.79 6.76 -6.54
CA CYS A 132 11.24 8.09 -6.92
C CYS A 132 12.33 8.00 -7.98
N ARG A 133 12.27 8.90 -8.96
CA ARG A 133 13.43 9.25 -9.78
C ARG A 133 13.68 10.73 -9.72
N TYR A 134 14.89 11.10 -9.33
CA TYR A 134 15.25 12.49 -9.09
C TYR A 134 16.73 12.73 -9.36
N LEU A 135 17.09 13.99 -9.54
CA LEU A 135 18.45 14.48 -9.44
C LEU A 135 18.56 15.22 -8.10
N PRO A 136 19.54 14.90 -7.23
CA PRO A 136 19.60 15.48 -5.88
C PRO A 136 19.50 17.01 -5.84
N ASP A 137 20.19 17.70 -6.75
CA ASP A 137 20.22 19.17 -6.80
C ASP A 137 19.18 19.80 -7.73
N GLU A 138 18.37 18.98 -8.39
CA GLU A 138 17.41 19.42 -9.40
C GLU A 138 15.95 19.11 -9.09
N GLY A 139 15.72 18.08 -8.28
CA GLY A 139 14.40 17.60 -7.91
C GLY A 139 13.93 16.40 -8.74
N PHE A 140 12.63 16.15 -8.67
CA PHE A 140 12.01 14.93 -9.19
C PHE A 140 11.71 15.00 -10.68
N PHE A 141 12.03 13.91 -11.38
CA PHE A 141 11.45 13.61 -12.69
C PHE A 141 10.07 12.99 -12.53
N TRP A 142 9.96 12.07 -11.59
CA TRP A 142 8.69 11.44 -11.23
C TRP A 142 8.78 10.89 -9.79
N ALA A 143 7.63 10.80 -9.15
CA ALA A 143 7.43 9.98 -7.98
C ALA A 143 6.06 9.31 -8.10
N ARG A 144 5.99 8.03 -7.75
CA ARG A 144 4.77 7.23 -7.73
C ARG A 144 4.78 6.36 -6.49
N HIS A 145 3.63 5.89 -6.07
CA HIS A 145 3.55 4.96 -4.95
C HIS A 145 2.58 3.83 -5.26
N ASP A 146 2.85 2.68 -4.65
CA ASP A 146 1.91 1.56 -4.58
C ASP A 146 1.48 1.43 -3.12
N CYS A 147 0.18 1.59 -2.83
CA CYS A 147 -0.32 1.68 -1.46
C CYS A 147 -0.19 0.36 -0.68
N LEU A 148 -0.44 -0.79 -1.31
CA LEU A 148 -0.58 -2.07 -0.60
C LEU A 148 -0.16 -3.25 -1.49
N LEU A 149 1.12 -3.37 -1.83
CA LEU A 149 1.66 -4.56 -2.50
C LEU A 149 1.86 -5.71 -1.52
N SER A 150 1.75 -6.95 -1.98
CA SER A 150 2.28 -8.09 -1.24
C SER A 150 3.80 -7.97 -1.10
N GLU A 151 4.35 -8.35 0.06
CA GLU A 151 5.80 -8.40 0.32
C GLU A 151 6.54 -9.37 -0.63
N GLY A 152 5.80 -10.32 -1.23
CA GLY A 152 6.29 -11.16 -2.33
C GLY A 152 6.65 -10.37 -3.58
N ASP A 153 5.82 -9.39 -3.94
CA ASP A 153 5.89 -8.62 -5.20
C ASP A 153 6.63 -7.29 -5.03
N ALA A 154 6.87 -6.87 -3.79
CA ALA A 154 7.67 -5.70 -3.48
C ALA A 154 9.11 -5.84 -4.00
N PRO A 155 9.77 -4.73 -4.41
CA PRO A 155 11.13 -4.79 -4.91
C PRO A 155 12.10 -5.33 -3.85
N ARG A 156 13.12 -6.04 -4.33
CA ARG A 156 14.19 -6.61 -3.51
C ARG A 156 15.54 -6.15 -4.05
N ASN A 157 16.60 -6.46 -3.31
CA ASN A 157 17.96 -6.27 -3.77
C ASN A 157 18.15 -6.89 -5.17
N GLY A 158 18.65 -6.11 -6.12
CA GLY A 158 18.80 -6.50 -7.51
C GLY A 158 17.57 -6.23 -8.39
N ALA A 159 16.51 -5.60 -7.87
CA ALA A 159 15.40 -5.13 -8.70
C ALA A 159 15.89 -4.11 -9.74
N VAL A 160 15.29 -4.13 -10.94
CA VAL A 160 15.65 -3.21 -12.02
C VAL A 160 14.48 -2.27 -12.32
N VAL A 161 14.73 -0.96 -12.25
CA VAL A 161 13.74 0.08 -12.52
C VAL A 161 14.35 1.08 -13.49
N ASP A 162 13.67 1.37 -14.61
CA ASP A 162 14.19 2.21 -15.70
C ASP A 162 15.61 1.80 -16.17
N GLY A 163 15.91 0.51 -16.16
CA GLY A 163 17.24 -0.03 -16.49
C GLY A 163 18.31 0.21 -15.44
N VAL A 164 17.96 0.69 -14.24
CA VAL A 164 18.86 0.90 -13.10
C VAL A 164 18.71 -0.25 -12.10
N LEU A 165 19.83 -0.89 -11.76
CA LEU A 165 19.89 -1.90 -10.70
C LEU A 165 19.78 -1.21 -9.34
N LEU A 166 18.84 -1.67 -8.51
CA LEU A 166 18.65 -1.16 -7.16
C LEU A 166 19.28 -2.09 -6.13
N GLU A 167 20.03 -1.50 -5.22
CA GLU A 167 20.72 -2.20 -4.13
C GLU A 167 20.18 -1.76 -2.77
N THR A 168 20.15 -2.70 -1.82
CA THR A 168 19.81 -2.36 -0.43
C THR A 168 20.74 -1.30 0.10
N THR A 169 20.16 -0.19 0.54
CA THR A 169 20.89 0.99 1.04
C THR A 169 20.39 1.34 2.43
N PRO A 170 21.23 1.84 3.35
CA PRO A 170 20.75 2.35 4.63
C PRO A 170 19.66 3.42 4.45
N LEU A 171 18.63 3.38 5.29
CA LEU A 171 17.45 4.25 5.14
C LEU A 171 17.79 5.74 5.30
N THR A 172 18.52 6.10 6.36
CA THR A 172 18.85 7.49 6.71
C THR A 172 19.46 8.29 5.55
N PRO A 173 20.56 7.86 4.89
CA PRO A 173 21.13 8.64 3.79
C PRO A 173 20.18 8.77 2.58
N VAL A 174 19.30 7.79 2.35
CA VAL A 174 18.30 7.87 1.29
C VAL A 174 17.22 8.90 1.62
N VAL A 175 16.75 8.93 2.87
CA VAL A 175 15.77 9.92 3.35
C VAL A 175 16.35 11.33 3.33
N GLU A 176 17.59 11.52 3.77
CA GLU A 176 18.29 12.81 3.73
C GLU A 176 18.45 13.33 2.29
N GLU A 177 18.88 12.47 1.37
CA GLU A 177 19.04 12.82 -0.05
C GLU A 177 17.68 13.15 -0.71
N LEU A 178 16.62 12.40 -0.38
CA LEU A 178 15.25 12.69 -0.82
C LEU A 178 14.74 14.03 -0.26
N ALA A 179 14.99 14.33 1.01
CA ALA A 179 14.63 15.61 1.62
C ALA A 179 15.33 16.79 0.90
N HIS A 180 16.61 16.62 0.56
CA HIS A 180 17.34 17.60 -0.25
C HIS A 180 16.74 17.78 -1.64
N ALA A 181 16.41 16.69 -2.33
CA ALA A 181 15.74 16.73 -3.64
C ALA A 181 14.36 17.40 -3.60
N ILE A 182 13.59 17.19 -2.52
CA ILE A 182 12.30 17.86 -2.25
C ILE A 182 12.51 19.37 -2.15
N LEU A 183 13.52 19.81 -1.39
CA LEU A 183 13.84 21.24 -1.25
C LEU A 183 14.32 21.84 -2.58
N ALA A 184 15.18 21.14 -3.32
CA ALA A 184 15.67 21.58 -4.62
C ALA A 184 14.52 21.76 -5.63
N HIS A 185 13.58 20.81 -5.68
CA HIS A 185 12.40 20.88 -6.55
C HIS A 185 11.52 22.10 -6.23
N ARG A 186 11.22 22.32 -4.94
CA ARG A 186 10.43 23.47 -4.48
C ARG A 186 11.09 24.80 -4.79
N ARG A 187 12.42 24.91 -4.62
CA ARG A 187 13.19 26.14 -4.92
C ARG A 187 13.11 26.55 -6.39
N ARG A 188 12.85 25.60 -7.29
CA ARG A 188 12.66 25.83 -8.73
C ARG A 188 11.20 26.14 -9.11
N GLY A 189 10.30 26.24 -8.12
CA GLY A 189 8.89 26.52 -8.34
C GLY A 189 8.06 25.32 -8.78
N GLY A 190 8.60 24.09 -8.67
CA GLY A 190 7.88 22.88 -9.02
C GLY A 190 6.87 22.46 -7.93
N GLU A 191 5.68 22.03 -8.35
CA GLU A 191 4.73 21.37 -7.46
C GLU A 191 5.20 19.93 -7.17
N LEU A 192 5.21 19.55 -5.89
CA LEU A 192 5.62 18.19 -5.52
C LEU A 192 4.58 17.16 -6.00
N PRO A 193 5.05 16.02 -6.54
CA PRO A 193 4.18 14.88 -6.81
C PRO A 193 3.35 14.48 -5.58
N ALA A 194 2.04 14.26 -5.76
CA ALA A 194 1.13 13.92 -4.67
C ALA A 194 1.57 12.66 -3.91
N SER A 195 2.19 11.69 -4.59
CA SER A 195 2.71 10.44 -4.00
C SER A 195 3.74 10.66 -2.89
N LEU A 196 4.45 11.79 -2.86
CA LEU A 196 5.38 12.11 -1.76
C LEU A 196 4.65 12.46 -0.47
N ARG A 197 3.40 12.93 -0.54
CA ARG A 197 2.60 13.29 0.65
C ARG A 197 2.18 12.04 1.43
N GLU A 198 1.99 10.91 0.75
CA GLU A 198 1.65 9.63 1.37
C GLU A 198 2.76 9.10 2.29
N PHE A 199 3.99 9.56 2.09
CA PHE A 199 5.17 9.20 2.87
C PHE A 199 5.72 10.39 3.67
N ALA A 200 4.90 11.42 3.92
CA ALA A 200 5.32 12.61 4.66
C ALA A 200 5.85 12.28 6.07
N ASP A 201 5.30 11.23 6.69
CA ASP A 201 5.76 10.69 7.98
C ASP A 201 7.22 10.26 7.98
N LEU A 202 7.81 9.93 6.81
CA LEU A 202 9.22 9.56 6.71
C LEU A 202 10.16 10.76 6.69
N PHE A 203 9.63 11.93 6.37
CA PHE A 203 10.38 13.19 6.30
C PHE A 203 10.10 14.07 7.51
N ASP A 204 9.07 13.75 8.30
CA ASP A 204 8.84 14.35 9.61
C ASP A 204 9.89 13.79 10.58
N ALA A 205 10.56 14.70 11.28
CA ALA A 205 11.70 14.38 12.13
C ALA A 205 11.25 13.65 13.40
N ASP A 206 11.04 12.33 13.33
CA ASP A 206 10.94 11.47 14.51
C ASP A 206 12.17 10.55 14.58
N PHE A 207 13.22 11.08 15.19
CA PHE A 207 14.55 10.47 15.31
C PHE A 207 14.62 9.29 16.30
N GLU A 208 13.51 8.77 16.83
CA GLU A 208 13.54 7.80 17.93
C GLU A 208 13.62 6.31 17.54
N ALA A 209 13.70 5.95 16.25
CA ALA A 209 13.80 4.53 15.85
C ALA A 209 15.17 4.09 15.32
N ILE A 210 16.20 4.96 15.33
CA ILE A 210 17.46 4.69 14.62
C ILE A 210 18.55 4.02 15.48
N ASP A 211 18.37 3.86 16.80
CA ASP A 211 19.31 3.09 17.62
C ASP A 211 18.58 2.24 18.70
N ASP A 212 18.17 1.01 18.36
CA ASP A 212 18.11 -0.06 19.37
C ASP A 212 18.73 -1.34 18.78
N PRO A 213 20.01 -1.62 19.07
CA PRO A 213 20.58 -2.94 18.89
C PRO A 213 20.21 -3.78 20.12
N ARG A 214 19.14 -4.57 20.03
CA ARG A 214 18.90 -5.70 20.94
C ARG A 214 18.57 -6.97 20.18
#